data_AF-A0A1T5ED88-F1
#
_entry.id   AF-A0A1T5ED88-F1
#
_cell.length_a   1.000
_cell.length_b   1.000
_cell.length_c   1.000
_cell.angle_alpha   90.00
_cell.angle_beta   90.00
_cell.angle_gamma   90.00
#
_symmetry.space_group_name_H-M   'P 1'
#
loop_
_entity.id
_entity.type
_entity.pdbx_description
1 polymer ?
#
loop_
_entity_poly.entity_id
_entity_poly.type
_entity_poly.pdbx_seq_one_letter_code
_entity_poly.pdbx_strand_id
1 'polypeptide(L)'
;MRKLSDMVLVVVGILFPFIVYFGMDHVSTPVFGLILGGLWLIRAPALLRQPGGGWMLGITLIYCTVLAFGGEERLLRWYPSLICALLFGAFGLSLKFGPPMIERIARVAEPDLPPVAIAYTRKVTWVWVGFFFLNGTASALLAGWGPLSWWTFYNGILAYSVMGALFLGEWILRQRLRRRINKAPMDAAASRLRSHPWVDGAAGGYAGKKGPGMVVALSAAGRTALLRHGRTGLLNELGQQAAGDDALSTPLVWRFVADLPDAQHVDDTLRAGLPTEPVVLGEHRDDEGVVIDLELPIDLACFAEHFPEAPVVPGVLQVGWALSFASLRLDTPTTCRGMDALKFQRLLRPGDRPQLLLRHDKERGRLQFAYRMNGEPVSSAYLRLDGAHV
;
A
#
# COMPACT_ATOMS: atom_id res chain seq x y z
N MET A 1 -13.60 9.05 26.46
CA MET A 1 -13.84 10.52 26.39
C MET A 1 -13.62 11.08 24.98
N ARG A 2 -12.47 10.86 24.33
CA ARG A 2 -12.15 11.42 22.99
C ARG A 2 -13.14 11.07 21.85
N LYS A 3 -13.66 9.82 21.82
CA LYS A 3 -14.71 9.42 20.84
C LYS A 3 -16.06 10.10 21.08
N LEU A 4 -16.39 10.42 22.34
CA LEU A 4 -17.65 11.06 22.70
C LEU A 4 -17.64 12.54 22.29
N SER A 5 -16.53 13.24 22.54
CA SER A 5 -16.35 14.63 22.10
C SER A 5 -16.40 14.75 20.58
N ASP A 6 -15.78 13.82 19.84
CA ASP A 6 -15.79 13.83 18.38
C ASP A 6 -17.21 13.64 17.82
N MET A 7 -18.00 12.76 18.42
CA MET A 7 -19.39 12.51 18.04
C MET A 7 -20.28 13.73 18.32
N VAL A 8 -20.17 14.35 19.50
CA VAL A 8 -20.91 15.57 19.85
C VAL A 8 -20.59 16.70 18.86
N LEU A 9 -19.31 16.89 18.50
CA LEU A 9 -18.90 17.89 17.51
C LEU A 9 -19.53 17.66 16.13
N VAL A 10 -19.64 16.40 15.69
CA VAL A 10 -20.32 16.06 14.42
C VAL A 10 -21.80 16.39 14.50
N VAL A 11 -22.47 15.99 15.60
CA VAL A 11 -23.90 16.25 15.78
C VAL A 11 -24.20 17.74 15.81
N VAL A 12 -23.42 18.53 16.57
CA VAL A 12 -23.55 19.99 16.62
C VAL A 12 -23.31 20.61 15.24
N GLY A 13 -22.31 20.13 14.50
CA GLY A 13 -22.05 20.60 13.14
C GLY A 13 -23.19 20.33 12.15
N ILE A 14 -23.83 19.15 12.23
CA ILE A 14 -24.99 18.79 11.40
C ILE A 14 -26.23 19.61 11.80
N LEU A 15 -26.43 19.82 13.09
CA LEU A 15 -27.58 20.55 13.61
C LEU A 15 -27.43 22.07 13.51
N PHE A 16 -26.27 22.58 13.09
CA PHE A 16 -25.97 24.02 13.04
C PHE A 16 -27.07 24.86 12.34
N PRO A 17 -27.58 24.51 11.15
CA PRO A 17 -28.63 25.31 10.50
C PRO A 17 -29.93 25.38 11.30
N PHE A 18 -30.26 24.34 12.08
CA PHE A 18 -31.42 24.32 12.98
C PHE A 18 -31.15 25.09 14.27
N ILE A 19 -29.94 24.96 14.82
CA ILE A 19 -29.49 25.72 15.98
C ILE A 19 -29.55 27.22 15.69
N VAL A 20 -29.13 27.65 14.49
CA VAL A 20 -29.26 29.05 14.05
C VAL A 20 -30.73 29.42 13.87
N TYR A 21 -31.53 28.59 13.19
CA TYR A 21 -32.95 28.87 12.94
C TYR A 21 -33.75 29.10 14.23
N PHE A 22 -33.60 28.22 15.22
CA PHE A 22 -34.35 28.30 16.49
C PHE A 22 -33.65 29.13 17.56
N GLY A 23 -32.34 29.33 17.44
CA GLY A 23 -31.52 29.96 18.48
C GLY A 23 -31.26 31.45 18.25
N MET A 24 -31.42 31.97 17.03
CA MET A 24 -31.20 33.40 16.75
C MET A 24 -32.10 34.32 17.58
N ASP A 25 -33.31 33.88 17.94
CA ASP A 25 -34.24 34.66 18.76
C ASP A 25 -33.94 34.59 20.28
N HIS A 26 -33.01 33.72 20.70
CA HIS A 26 -32.75 33.43 22.11
C HIS A 26 -31.28 33.62 22.52
N VAL A 27 -30.36 33.63 21.55
CA VAL A 27 -28.91 33.68 21.78
C VAL A 27 -28.29 34.72 20.85
N SER A 28 -27.48 35.61 21.41
CA SER A 28 -26.83 36.67 20.64
C SER A 28 -25.71 36.12 19.74
N THR A 29 -25.48 36.77 18.59
CA THR A 29 -24.43 36.43 17.63
C THR A 29 -23.03 36.28 18.25
N PRO A 30 -22.60 37.14 19.20
CA PRO A 30 -21.31 36.97 19.86
C PRO A 30 -21.12 35.63 20.56
N VAL A 31 -22.18 35.14 21.22
CA VAL A 31 -22.17 33.86 21.94
C VAL A 31 -22.03 32.70 20.95
N PHE A 32 -22.70 32.76 19.80
CA PHE A 32 -22.49 31.80 18.72
C PHE A 32 -21.04 31.78 18.22
N GLY A 33 -20.43 32.95 18.03
CA GLY A 33 -19.02 33.06 17.62
C GLY A 33 -18.06 32.42 18.62
N LEU A 34 -18.26 32.65 19.92
CA LEU A 34 -17.45 32.06 20.98
C LEU A 34 -17.63 30.54 21.08
N ILE A 35 -18.86 30.04 21.01
CA ILE A 35 -19.14 28.60 21.01
C ILE A 35 -18.46 27.94 19.82
N LEU A 36 -18.66 28.48 18.62
CA LEU A 36 -18.11 27.94 17.38
C LEU A 36 -16.57 27.96 17.40
N GLY A 37 -15.97 29.04 17.87
CA GLY A 37 -14.52 29.15 18.06
C GLY A 37 -13.99 28.10 19.04
N GLY A 38 -14.69 27.88 20.16
CA GLY A 38 -14.39 26.81 21.11
C GLY A 38 -14.42 25.42 20.48
N LEU A 39 -15.43 25.12 19.65
CA LEU A 39 -15.53 23.85 18.93
C LEU A 39 -14.37 23.63 17.95
N TRP A 40 -13.95 24.68 17.23
CA TRP A 40 -12.78 24.64 16.34
C TRP A 40 -11.46 24.45 17.11
N LEU A 41 -11.31 25.08 18.28
CA LEU A 41 -10.14 24.88 19.15
C LEU A 41 -10.07 23.44 19.69
N ILE A 42 -11.22 22.85 20.07
CA ILE A 42 -11.27 21.44 20.48
C ILE A 42 -10.84 20.52 19.31
N ARG A 43 -11.18 20.88 18.07
CA ARG A 43 -10.77 20.14 16.85
C ARG A 43 -9.34 20.40 16.40
N ALA A 44 -8.71 21.48 16.84
CA ALA A 44 -7.39 21.92 16.36
C ALA A 44 -6.31 20.82 16.40
N PRO A 45 -6.15 20.01 17.48
CA PRO A 45 -5.08 19.00 17.52
C PRO A 45 -5.24 17.89 16.47
N ALA A 46 -6.48 17.52 16.12
CA ALA A 46 -6.75 16.53 15.08
C ALA A 46 -6.54 17.11 13.68
N LEU A 47 -6.94 18.36 13.49
CA LEU A 47 -6.88 19.04 12.20
C LEU A 47 -5.44 19.43 11.83
N LEU A 48 -4.62 19.88 12.79
CA LEU A 48 -3.22 20.23 12.56
C LEU A 48 -2.35 19.05 12.12
N ARG A 49 -2.80 17.81 12.39
CA ARG A 49 -2.14 16.59 11.89
C ARG A 49 -2.47 16.29 10.43
N GLN A 50 -3.49 16.95 9.87
CA GLN A 50 -3.90 16.75 8.49
C GLN A 50 -3.25 17.82 7.58
N PRO A 51 -2.82 17.42 6.38
CA PRO A 51 -2.28 18.35 5.38
C PRO A 51 -3.34 19.38 4.98
N GLY A 52 -3.03 20.66 5.22
CA GLY A 52 -3.95 21.78 4.99
C GLY A 52 -4.86 22.15 6.16
N GLY A 53 -4.79 21.42 7.28
CA GLY A 53 -5.63 21.73 8.43
C GLY A 53 -5.32 23.07 9.11
N GLY A 54 -4.06 23.50 9.11
CA GLY A 54 -3.63 24.74 9.77
C GLY A 54 -4.25 26.00 9.16
N TRP A 55 -4.28 26.13 7.84
CA TRP A 55 -4.89 27.31 7.19
C TRP A 55 -6.41 27.30 7.32
N MET A 56 -7.07 26.13 7.25
CA MET A 56 -8.51 26.01 7.51
C MET A 56 -8.86 26.45 8.93
N LEU A 57 -8.09 25.98 9.93
CA LEU A 57 -8.26 26.38 11.32
C LEU A 57 -8.09 27.90 11.47
N GLY A 58 -7.03 28.48 10.90
CA GLY A 58 -6.78 29.92 10.96
C GLY A 58 -7.96 30.74 10.41
N ILE A 59 -8.45 30.41 9.21
CA ILE A 59 -9.57 31.14 8.60
C ILE A 59 -10.85 31.00 9.43
N THR A 60 -11.16 29.81 9.92
CA THR A 60 -12.38 29.59 10.74
C THR A 60 -12.31 30.28 12.08
N LEU A 61 -11.15 30.34 12.74
CA LEU A 61 -10.97 31.09 13.98
C LEU A 61 -11.07 32.60 13.75
N ILE A 62 -10.48 33.13 12.66
CA ILE A 62 -10.67 34.53 12.28
C ILE A 62 -12.16 34.83 12.07
N TYR A 63 -12.88 33.95 11.37
CA TYR A 63 -14.32 34.10 11.17
C TYR A 63 -15.11 34.07 12.48
N CYS A 64 -14.77 33.16 13.41
CA CYS A 64 -15.40 33.10 14.72
C CYS A 64 -15.13 34.37 15.55
N THR A 65 -13.92 34.94 15.45
CA THR A 65 -13.58 36.22 16.07
C THR A 65 -14.42 37.35 15.48
N VAL A 66 -14.54 37.43 14.14
CA VAL A 66 -15.39 38.44 13.49
C VAL A 66 -16.86 38.29 13.92
N LEU A 67 -17.37 37.07 14.07
CA LEU A 67 -18.70 36.82 14.64
C LEU A 67 -18.82 37.27 16.10
N ALA A 68 -17.81 36.96 16.92
CA ALA A 68 -17.78 37.27 18.35
C ALA A 68 -17.80 38.78 18.62
N PHE A 69 -17.07 39.57 17.82
CA PHE A 69 -16.92 41.01 18.02
C PHE A 69 -17.78 41.87 17.10
N GLY A 70 -18.17 41.37 15.93
CA GLY A 70 -18.95 42.11 14.93
C GLY A 70 -20.46 42.07 15.15
N GLY A 71 -21.00 41.04 15.82
CA GLY A 71 -22.41 40.96 16.20
C GLY A 71 -23.43 40.81 15.06
N GLU A 72 -23.01 40.92 13.79
CA GLU A 72 -23.90 40.81 12.63
C GLU A 72 -24.49 39.40 12.47
N GLU A 73 -25.79 39.28 12.71
CA GLU A 73 -26.56 38.05 12.54
C GLU A 73 -26.45 37.44 11.13
N ARG A 74 -26.30 38.29 10.11
CA ARG A 74 -26.15 37.84 8.72
C ARG A 74 -24.94 36.95 8.54
N LEU A 75 -23.86 37.18 9.28
CA LEU A 75 -22.65 36.37 9.23
C LEU A 75 -22.89 34.93 9.68
N LEU A 76 -23.87 34.63 10.53
CA LEU A 76 -24.16 33.24 10.88
C LEU A 76 -24.63 32.43 9.67
N ARG A 77 -25.34 33.07 8.74
CA ARG A 77 -25.85 32.44 7.51
C ARG A 77 -24.77 32.13 6.48
N TRP A 78 -23.67 32.86 6.51
CA TRP A 78 -22.53 32.66 5.60
C TRP A 78 -21.63 31.48 6.01
N TYR A 79 -21.79 30.95 7.23
CA TYR A 79 -20.93 29.89 7.73
C TYR A 79 -20.92 28.62 6.86
N PRO A 80 -22.07 28.04 6.42
CA PRO A 80 -22.04 26.87 5.55
C PRO A 80 -21.34 27.13 4.21
N SER A 81 -21.46 28.35 3.67
CA SER A 81 -20.77 28.76 2.44
C SER A 81 -19.27 28.87 2.64
N LEU A 82 -18.81 29.43 3.77
CA LEU A 82 -17.41 29.45 4.15
C LEU A 82 -16.84 28.03 4.24
N ILE A 83 -17.52 27.12 4.93
CA ILE A 83 -17.07 25.73 5.05
C ILE A 83 -17.00 25.04 3.69
N CYS A 84 -17.98 25.26 2.81
CA CYS A 84 -17.93 24.74 1.44
C CYS A 84 -16.75 25.31 0.65
N ALA A 85 -16.44 26.60 0.77
CA ALA A 85 -15.30 27.21 0.11
C ALA A 85 -13.95 26.64 0.60
N LEU A 86 -13.81 26.41 1.92
CA LEU A 86 -12.63 25.77 2.49
C LEU A 86 -12.48 24.33 1.99
N LEU A 87 -13.57 23.55 1.96
CA LEU A 87 -13.54 22.17 1.46
C LEU A 87 -13.30 22.11 -0.05
N PHE A 88 -13.88 23.04 -0.83
CA PHE A 88 -13.57 23.21 -2.24
C PHE A 88 -12.07 23.46 -2.45
N GLY A 89 -11.48 24.38 -1.69
CA GLY A 89 -10.04 24.64 -1.73
C GLY A 89 -9.21 23.41 -1.35
N ALA A 90 -9.55 22.72 -0.26
CA ALA A 90 -8.83 21.53 0.19
C ALA A 90 -8.89 20.38 -0.82
N PHE A 91 -10.07 20.09 -1.38
CA PHE A 91 -10.23 19.05 -2.40
C PHE A 91 -9.59 19.46 -3.73
N GLY A 92 -9.77 20.71 -4.17
CA GLY A 92 -9.19 21.24 -5.41
C GLY A 92 -7.67 21.27 -5.37
N LEU A 93 -7.07 21.77 -4.29
CA LEU A 93 -5.62 21.75 -4.10
C LEU A 93 -5.09 20.32 -4.02
N SER A 94 -5.84 19.37 -3.46
CA SER A 94 -5.41 17.95 -3.43
C SER A 94 -5.31 17.30 -4.80
N LEU A 95 -6.02 17.80 -5.82
CA LEU A 95 -5.92 17.30 -7.20
C LEU A 95 -4.61 17.73 -7.88
N LYS A 96 -4.07 18.89 -7.48
CA LYS A 96 -2.82 19.46 -8.01
C LYS A 96 -1.60 19.06 -7.18
N PHE A 97 -1.74 19.01 -5.86
CA PHE A 97 -0.64 18.81 -4.92
C PHE A 97 -0.81 17.52 -4.12
N GLY A 98 -0.17 16.45 -4.60
CA GLY A 98 -0.14 15.13 -3.95
C GLY A 98 -1.34 14.24 -4.32
N PRO A 99 -1.61 13.18 -3.52
CA PRO A 99 -2.75 12.30 -3.77
C PRO A 99 -4.07 13.03 -3.50
N PRO A 100 -5.12 12.83 -4.33
CA PRO A 100 -6.45 13.39 -4.12
C PRO A 100 -7.02 13.05 -2.73
N MET A 101 -7.87 13.92 -2.17
CA MET A 101 -8.41 13.74 -0.83
C MET A 101 -9.12 12.39 -0.65
N ILE A 102 -9.88 11.93 -1.64
CA ILE A 102 -10.57 10.63 -1.57
C ILE A 102 -9.58 9.46 -1.62
N GLU A 103 -8.46 9.59 -2.32
CA GLU A 103 -7.40 8.58 -2.31
C GLU A 103 -6.78 8.48 -0.93
N ARG A 104 -6.48 9.62 -0.28
CA ARG A 104 -5.94 9.64 1.09
C ARG A 104 -6.85 8.92 2.07
N ILE A 105 -8.16 9.15 1.98
CA ILE A 105 -9.17 8.47 2.81
C ILE A 105 -9.20 6.97 2.49
N ALA A 106 -9.15 6.61 1.21
CA ALA A 106 -9.15 5.21 0.79
C ALA A 106 -7.89 4.45 1.29
N ARG A 107 -6.72 5.11 1.30
CA ARG A 107 -5.46 4.52 1.79
C ARG A 107 -5.44 4.24 3.29
N VAL A 108 -6.30 4.88 4.08
CA VAL A 108 -6.45 4.55 5.51
C VAL A 108 -7.01 3.13 5.69
N ALA A 109 -7.94 2.72 4.81
CA ALA A 109 -8.52 1.38 4.86
C ALA A 109 -7.68 0.36 4.07
N GLU A 110 -7.07 0.79 2.97
CA GLU A 110 -6.31 -0.07 2.05
C GLU A 110 -5.04 0.67 1.60
N PRO A 111 -3.91 0.51 2.32
CA PRO A 111 -2.68 1.26 2.07
C PRO A 111 -2.20 1.19 0.61
N ASP A 112 -2.31 -0.01 0.02
CA ASP A 112 -1.87 -0.32 -1.33
C ASP A 112 -3.04 -0.38 -2.32
N LEU A 113 -3.52 0.80 -2.72
CA LEU A 113 -4.57 0.91 -3.74
C LEU A 113 -4.04 0.55 -5.13
N PRO A 114 -4.75 -0.30 -5.89
CA PRO A 114 -4.36 -0.61 -7.26
C PRO A 114 -4.48 0.62 -8.17
N PRO A 115 -3.69 0.71 -9.26
CA PRO A 115 -3.66 1.89 -10.14
C PRO A 115 -5.03 2.31 -10.69
N VAL A 116 -5.88 1.34 -11.02
CA VAL A 116 -7.26 1.58 -11.47
C VAL A 116 -8.11 2.27 -10.38
N ALA A 117 -7.91 1.93 -9.11
CA ALA A 117 -8.61 2.56 -8.00
C ALA A 117 -8.10 3.99 -7.75
N ILE A 118 -6.80 4.23 -7.93
CA ILE A 118 -6.19 5.58 -7.84
C ILE A 118 -6.84 6.53 -8.87
N ALA A 119 -6.93 6.09 -10.14
CA ALA A 119 -7.58 6.86 -11.20
C ALA A 119 -9.06 7.13 -10.90
N TYR A 120 -9.77 6.14 -10.34
CA TYR A 120 -11.15 6.30 -9.89
C TYR A 120 -11.28 7.33 -8.76
N THR A 121 -10.43 7.28 -7.72
CA THR A 121 -10.49 8.23 -6.60
C THR A 121 -10.26 9.68 -7.01
N ARG A 122 -9.47 9.91 -8.08
CA ARG A 122 -9.31 11.23 -8.69
C ARG A 122 -10.62 11.74 -9.32
N LYS A 123 -11.34 10.89 -10.07
CA LYS A 123 -12.66 11.24 -10.64
C LYS A 123 -13.68 11.56 -9.56
N VAL A 124 -13.72 10.77 -8.49
CA VAL A 124 -14.61 11.02 -7.34
C VAL A 124 -14.25 12.34 -6.66
N THR A 125 -12.97 12.66 -6.52
CA THR A 125 -12.53 13.95 -5.95
C THR A 125 -13.03 15.12 -6.80
N TRP A 126 -13.04 15.02 -8.14
CA TRP A 126 -13.65 16.03 -9.01
C TRP A 126 -15.16 16.20 -8.79
N VAL A 127 -15.90 15.11 -8.57
CA VAL A 127 -17.33 15.18 -8.22
C VAL A 127 -17.53 15.96 -6.93
N TRP A 128 -16.70 15.72 -5.91
CA TRP A 128 -16.72 16.48 -4.66
C TRP A 128 -16.38 17.96 -4.84
N VAL A 129 -15.37 18.28 -5.67
CA VAL A 129 -15.04 19.67 -6.01
C VAL A 129 -16.23 20.37 -6.65
N GLY A 130 -16.89 19.73 -7.64
CA GLY A 130 -18.09 20.27 -8.28
C GLY A 130 -19.24 20.46 -7.28
N PHE A 131 -19.47 19.48 -6.40
CA PHE A 131 -20.47 19.59 -5.34
C PHE A 131 -20.19 20.76 -4.39
N PHE A 132 -18.97 20.90 -3.87
CA PHE A 132 -18.64 21.99 -2.95
C PHE A 132 -18.76 23.37 -3.59
N PHE A 133 -18.42 23.48 -4.88
CA PHE A 133 -18.63 24.71 -5.63
C PHE A 133 -20.13 25.05 -5.74
N LEU A 134 -20.93 24.15 -6.30
CA LEU A 134 -22.38 24.38 -6.50
C LEU A 134 -23.11 24.59 -5.17
N ASN A 135 -22.80 23.78 -4.15
CA ASN A 135 -23.41 23.88 -2.84
C ASN A 135 -23.00 25.15 -2.11
N GLY A 136 -21.71 25.52 -2.17
CA GLY A 136 -21.20 26.76 -1.59
C GLY A 136 -21.85 27.99 -2.22
N THR A 137 -22.00 28.00 -3.54
CA THR A 137 -22.69 29.08 -4.26
C THR A 137 -24.17 29.14 -3.88
N ALA A 138 -24.91 28.02 -3.92
CA ALA A 138 -26.32 27.99 -3.54
C ALA A 138 -26.54 28.46 -2.09
N SER A 139 -25.71 27.99 -1.16
CA SER A 139 -25.74 28.43 0.24
C SER A 139 -25.45 29.94 0.36
N ALA A 140 -24.50 30.48 -0.42
CA ALA A 140 -24.19 31.91 -0.43
C ALA A 140 -25.35 32.75 -0.97
N LEU A 141 -25.99 32.32 -2.06
CA LEU A 141 -27.17 32.99 -2.61
C LEU A 141 -28.31 33.04 -1.57
N LEU A 142 -28.56 31.93 -0.89
CA LEU A 142 -29.59 31.85 0.16
C LEU A 142 -29.21 32.67 1.40
N ALA A 143 -27.92 32.76 1.76
CA ALA A 143 -27.46 33.58 2.88
C ALA A 143 -27.64 35.09 2.60
N GLY A 144 -27.41 35.52 1.36
CA GLY A 144 -27.54 36.92 0.95
C GLY A 144 -28.97 37.37 0.65
N TRP A 145 -29.76 36.53 0.00
CA TRP A 145 -31.08 36.92 -0.54
C TRP A 145 -32.24 36.01 -0.14
N GLY A 146 -31.97 34.84 0.44
CA GLY A 146 -32.99 33.85 0.76
C GLY A 146 -33.71 34.12 2.09
N PRO A 147 -35.01 33.77 2.18
CA PRO A 147 -35.68 33.63 3.46
C PRO A 147 -34.96 32.63 4.37
N LEU A 148 -34.96 32.87 5.68
CA LEU A 148 -34.27 32.01 6.65
C LEU A 148 -34.78 30.56 6.60
N SER A 149 -36.08 30.34 6.35
CA SER A 149 -36.68 29.01 6.20
C SER A 149 -36.10 28.24 5.00
N TRP A 150 -35.91 28.90 3.87
CA TRP A 150 -35.31 28.30 2.68
C TRP A 150 -33.82 28.00 2.91
N TRP A 151 -33.12 28.92 3.56
CA TRP A 151 -31.71 28.71 3.94
C TRP A 151 -31.55 27.51 4.88
N THR A 152 -32.40 27.38 5.90
CA THR A 152 -32.37 26.26 6.86
C THR A 152 -32.78 24.95 6.21
N PHE A 153 -33.83 24.93 5.39
CA PHE A 153 -34.22 23.73 4.64
C PHE A 153 -33.09 23.26 3.71
N TYR A 154 -32.49 24.18 2.96
CA TYR A 154 -31.41 23.85 2.05
C TYR A 154 -30.18 23.33 2.80
N ASN A 155 -29.64 24.10 3.74
CA ASN A 155 -28.40 23.75 4.43
C ASN A 155 -28.57 22.65 5.47
N GLY A 156 -29.76 22.52 6.07
CA GLY A 156 -30.06 21.56 7.13
C GLY A 156 -30.63 20.23 6.65
N ILE A 157 -31.19 20.15 5.43
CA ILE A 157 -31.80 18.92 4.91
C ILE A 157 -31.28 18.60 3.52
N LEU A 158 -31.46 19.49 2.54
CA LEU A 158 -31.18 19.17 1.14
C LEU A 158 -29.69 18.92 0.89
N ALA A 159 -28.81 19.81 1.37
CA ALA A 159 -27.36 19.69 1.21
C ALA A 159 -26.82 18.40 1.83
N TYR A 160 -27.29 18.02 3.03
CA TYR A 160 -26.89 16.77 3.68
C TYR A 160 -27.47 15.54 2.97
N SER A 161 -28.67 15.63 2.41
CA SER A 161 -29.27 14.54 1.64
C SER A 161 -28.47 14.26 0.36
N VAL A 162 -28.08 15.31 -0.37
CA VAL A 162 -27.22 15.19 -1.56
C VAL A 162 -25.84 14.66 -1.17
N MET A 163 -25.25 15.18 -0.09
CA MET A 163 -23.96 14.71 0.42
C MET A 163 -24.02 13.21 0.80
N GLY A 164 -25.07 12.79 1.49
CA GLY A 164 -25.33 11.39 1.84
C GLY A 164 -25.51 10.50 0.61
N ALA A 165 -26.24 10.97 -0.41
CA ALA A 165 -26.41 10.26 -1.67
C ALA A 165 -25.09 10.13 -2.44
N LEU A 166 -24.24 11.17 -2.45
CA LEU A 166 -22.91 11.12 -3.04
C LEU A 166 -22.01 10.09 -2.34
N PHE A 167 -22.01 10.08 -1.00
CA PHE A 167 -21.26 9.07 -0.22
C PHE A 167 -21.78 7.65 -0.48
N LEU A 168 -23.10 7.46 -0.47
CA LEU A 168 -23.71 6.15 -0.71
C LEU A 168 -23.44 5.68 -2.14
N GLY A 169 -23.59 6.56 -3.13
CA GLY A 169 -23.30 6.29 -4.52
C GLY A 169 -21.83 5.93 -4.74
N GLU A 170 -20.91 6.70 -4.15
CA GLU A 170 -19.47 6.41 -4.17
C GLU A 170 -19.17 5.05 -3.55
N TRP A 171 -19.75 4.75 -2.39
CA TRP A 171 -19.57 3.46 -1.72
C TRP A 171 -20.08 2.31 -2.58
N ILE A 172 -21.28 2.41 -3.15
CA ILE A 172 -21.85 1.37 -4.04
C ILE A 172 -20.93 1.18 -5.27
N LEU A 173 -20.50 2.26 -5.90
CA LEU A 173 -19.62 2.22 -7.07
C LEU A 173 -18.27 1.60 -6.72
N ARG A 174 -17.68 1.95 -5.57
CA ARG A 174 -16.44 1.36 -5.06
C ARG A 174 -16.60 -0.14 -4.82
N GLN A 175 -17.69 -0.58 -4.20
CA GLN A 175 -17.98 -2.00 -4.00
C GLN A 175 -18.14 -2.74 -5.33
N ARG A 176 -18.82 -2.14 -6.31
CA ARG A 176 -18.97 -2.71 -7.66
C ARG A 176 -17.63 -2.80 -8.37
N LEU A 177 -16.81 -1.74 -8.34
CA LEU A 177 -15.48 -1.72 -8.95
C LEU A 177 -14.58 -2.78 -8.30
N ARG A 178 -14.56 -2.88 -6.97
CA ARG A 178 -13.80 -3.89 -6.24
C ARG A 178 -14.19 -5.31 -6.63
N ARG A 179 -15.49 -5.58 -6.77
CA ARG A 179 -15.98 -6.88 -7.24
C ARG A 179 -15.53 -7.17 -8.67
N ARG A 180 -15.45 -6.16 -9.55
CA ARG A 180 -14.95 -6.33 -10.92
C ARG A 180 -13.45 -6.60 -10.94
N ILE A 181 -12.65 -5.84 -10.19
CA ILE A 181 -11.20 -6.05 -10.07
C ILE A 181 -10.91 -7.46 -9.54
N ASN A 182 -11.56 -7.86 -8.45
CA ASN A 182 -11.31 -9.15 -7.80
C ASN A 182 -11.76 -10.37 -8.62
N LYS A 183 -12.59 -10.17 -9.66
CA LYS A 183 -13.10 -11.23 -10.54
C LYS A 183 -12.63 -11.05 -11.99
N ALA A 184 -11.68 -10.14 -12.25
CA ALA A 184 -11.19 -9.92 -13.59
C ALA A 184 -10.55 -11.21 -14.11
N PRO A 185 -10.95 -11.72 -15.29
CA PRO A 185 -10.35 -12.92 -15.86
C PRO A 185 -8.93 -12.62 -16.32
N MET A 186 -7.98 -13.47 -15.95
CA MET A 186 -6.56 -13.23 -16.24
C MET A 186 -6.07 -13.91 -17.53
N ASP A 187 -6.93 -14.65 -18.23
CA ASP A 187 -6.55 -15.38 -19.45
C ASP A 187 -6.11 -14.45 -20.59
N ALA A 188 -6.82 -13.34 -20.77
CA ALA A 188 -6.47 -12.33 -21.77
C ALA A 188 -5.14 -11.65 -21.42
N ALA A 189 -4.93 -11.31 -20.15
CA ALA A 189 -3.68 -10.73 -19.66
C ALA A 189 -2.50 -11.72 -19.83
N ALA A 190 -2.70 -13.00 -19.47
CA ALA A 190 -1.71 -14.05 -19.66
C ALA A 190 -1.38 -14.25 -21.14
N SER A 191 -2.37 -14.22 -22.02
CA SER A 191 -2.17 -14.32 -23.48
C SER A 191 -1.34 -13.14 -24.03
N ARG A 192 -1.60 -11.91 -23.56
CA ARG A 192 -0.78 -10.73 -23.92
C ARG A 192 0.64 -10.80 -23.37
N LEU A 193 0.83 -11.39 -22.20
CA LEU A 193 2.17 -11.56 -21.61
C LEU A 193 3.00 -12.61 -22.36
N ARG A 194 2.38 -13.67 -22.88
CA ARG A 194 3.09 -14.71 -23.66
C ARG A 194 3.72 -14.18 -24.95
N SER A 195 3.28 -13.04 -25.47
CA SER A 195 3.92 -12.39 -26.62
C SER A 195 5.10 -11.50 -26.22
N HIS A 196 5.38 -11.32 -24.93
CA HIS A 196 6.44 -10.43 -24.46
C HIS A 196 7.81 -11.13 -24.45
N PRO A 197 8.90 -10.52 -24.94
CA PRO A 197 10.22 -11.16 -25.03
C PRO A 197 10.80 -11.65 -23.70
N TRP A 198 10.35 -11.09 -22.58
CA TRP A 198 10.81 -11.46 -21.22
C TRP A 198 10.09 -12.67 -20.62
N VAL A 199 9.10 -13.23 -21.33
CA VAL A 199 8.19 -14.24 -20.80
C VAL A 199 8.30 -15.52 -21.63
N ASP A 200 8.69 -16.62 -21.01
CA ASP A 200 8.62 -17.96 -21.62
C ASP A 200 7.23 -18.58 -21.43
N GLY A 201 6.54 -18.21 -20.34
CA GLY A 201 5.19 -18.66 -20.05
C GLY A 201 4.48 -17.76 -19.06
N ALA A 202 3.16 -17.62 -19.22
CA ALA A 202 2.31 -16.90 -18.27
C ALA A 202 1.01 -17.66 -18.00
N ALA A 203 0.61 -17.71 -16.73
CA ALA A 203 -0.65 -18.27 -16.27
C ALA A 203 -1.32 -17.31 -15.26
N GLY A 204 -2.58 -16.99 -15.54
CA GLY A 204 -3.40 -16.15 -14.68
C GLY A 204 -4.15 -16.98 -13.64
N GLY A 205 -4.37 -16.41 -12.44
CA GLY A 205 -5.13 -17.06 -11.37
C GLY A 205 -5.56 -16.09 -10.27
N TYR A 206 -5.96 -16.62 -9.11
CA TYR A 206 -6.46 -15.85 -7.97
C TYR A 206 -5.72 -16.15 -6.65
N ALA A 207 -5.16 -15.10 -6.06
CA ALA A 207 -4.47 -15.11 -4.77
C ALA A 207 -5.45 -14.94 -3.57
N GLY A 208 -6.65 -15.54 -3.65
CA GLY A 208 -7.69 -15.40 -2.64
C GLY A 208 -8.11 -13.95 -2.40
N LYS A 209 -7.98 -13.45 -1.16
CA LYS A 209 -8.36 -12.08 -0.79
C LYS A 209 -7.45 -11.01 -1.43
N LYS A 210 -6.24 -11.36 -1.86
CA LYS A 210 -5.31 -10.45 -2.53
C LYS A 210 -5.69 -10.15 -3.98
N GLY A 211 -6.67 -10.89 -4.54
CA GLY A 211 -7.24 -10.63 -5.86
C GLY A 211 -6.56 -11.41 -7.00
N PRO A 212 -6.76 -10.99 -8.26
CA PRO A 212 -6.18 -11.66 -9.42
C PRO A 212 -4.65 -11.54 -9.42
N GLY A 213 -3.99 -12.57 -9.92
CA GLY A 213 -2.54 -12.62 -9.99
C GLY A 213 -2.04 -13.30 -11.25
N MET A 214 -0.74 -13.21 -11.45
CA MET A 214 -0.01 -13.77 -12.58
C MET A 214 1.21 -14.54 -12.10
N VAL A 215 1.33 -15.78 -12.58
CA VAL A 215 2.55 -16.58 -12.49
C VAL A 215 3.26 -16.49 -13.83
N VAL A 216 4.52 -16.07 -13.81
CA VAL A 216 5.32 -15.82 -15.01
C VAL A 216 6.61 -16.63 -14.96
N ALA A 217 6.80 -17.50 -15.95
CA ALA A 217 8.09 -18.11 -16.23
C ALA A 217 8.95 -17.12 -17.04
N LEU A 218 10.09 -16.71 -16.50
CA LEU A 218 10.96 -15.73 -17.14
C LEU A 218 11.89 -16.36 -18.17
N SER A 219 11.89 -15.78 -19.37
CA SER A 219 12.87 -16.08 -20.41
C SER A 219 14.27 -15.67 -20.00
N ALA A 220 15.29 -16.12 -20.75
CA ALA A 220 16.66 -15.65 -20.56
C ALA A 220 16.74 -14.11 -20.60
N ALA A 221 16.04 -13.47 -21.54
CA ALA A 221 15.95 -12.02 -21.62
C ALA A 221 15.23 -11.40 -20.42
N GLY A 222 14.17 -12.05 -19.91
CA GLY A 222 13.47 -11.62 -18.71
C GLY A 222 14.32 -11.70 -17.44
N ARG A 223 15.15 -12.74 -17.31
CA ARG A 223 16.13 -12.85 -16.21
C ARG A 223 17.18 -11.75 -16.30
N THR A 224 17.68 -11.45 -17.49
CA THR A 224 18.58 -10.29 -17.68
C THR A 224 17.89 -8.97 -17.34
N ALA A 225 16.62 -8.79 -17.71
CA ALA A 225 15.85 -7.61 -17.37
C ALA A 225 15.65 -7.46 -15.86
N LEU A 226 15.36 -8.56 -15.14
CA LEU A 226 15.27 -8.57 -13.68
C LEU A 226 16.58 -8.12 -13.02
N LEU A 227 17.73 -8.56 -13.55
CA LEU A 227 19.04 -8.17 -13.03
C LEU A 227 19.40 -6.71 -13.33
N ARG A 228 18.90 -6.15 -14.43
CA ARG A 228 19.21 -4.80 -14.90
C ARG A 228 18.28 -3.74 -14.33
N HIS A 229 17.00 -4.06 -14.19
CA HIS A 229 15.93 -3.12 -13.84
C HIS A 229 15.30 -3.43 -12.47
N GLY A 230 15.72 -4.53 -11.84
CA GLY A 230 15.14 -4.97 -10.59
C GLY A 230 13.72 -5.48 -10.71
N ARG A 231 13.15 -5.87 -9.57
CA ARG A 231 11.77 -6.38 -9.50
C ARG A 231 10.74 -5.32 -9.91
N THR A 232 10.92 -4.08 -9.46
CA THR A 232 9.99 -2.98 -9.75
C THR A 232 9.95 -2.64 -11.23
N GLY A 233 11.11 -2.56 -11.89
CA GLY A 233 11.18 -2.31 -13.34
C GLY A 233 10.52 -3.43 -14.14
N LEU A 234 10.77 -4.69 -13.76
CA LEU A 234 10.14 -5.86 -14.37
C LEU A 234 8.60 -5.82 -14.22
N LEU A 235 8.10 -5.54 -13.02
CA LEU A 235 6.65 -5.45 -12.75
C LEU A 235 5.98 -4.31 -13.51
N ASN A 236 6.65 -3.17 -13.66
CA ASN A 236 6.11 -2.04 -14.40
C ASN A 236 5.93 -2.38 -15.89
N GLU A 237 6.94 -2.97 -16.54
CA GLU A 237 6.87 -3.35 -17.94
C GLU A 237 5.81 -4.43 -18.18
N LEU A 238 5.88 -5.53 -17.43
CA LEU A 238 4.93 -6.64 -17.58
C LEU A 238 3.51 -6.21 -17.18
N GLY A 239 3.37 -5.33 -16.19
CA GLY A 239 2.08 -4.77 -15.80
C GLY A 239 1.42 -3.96 -16.91
N GLN A 240 2.19 -3.15 -17.63
CA GLN A 240 1.69 -2.40 -18.79
C GLN A 240 1.23 -3.33 -19.92
N GLN A 241 2.05 -4.33 -20.26
CA GLN A 241 1.70 -5.33 -21.27
C GLN A 241 0.47 -6.16 -20.87
N ALA A 242 0.37 -6.55 -19.61
CA ALA A 242 -0.76 -7.32 -19.09
C ALA A 242 -2.08 -6.54 -19.13
N ALA A 243 -2.04 -5.24 -18.77
CA ALA A 243 -3.20 -4.36 -18.81
C ALA A 243 -3.74 -4.22 -20.25
N GLY A 244 -2.87 -3.97 -21.23
CA GLY A 244 -3.31 -3.61 -22.59
C GLY A 244 -4.28 -2.42 -22.54
N ASP A 245 -5.40 -2.52 -23.26
CA ASP A 245 -6.45 -1.48 -23.27
C ASP A 245 -7.42 -1.55 -22.08
N ASP A 246 -7.38 -2.64 -21.29
CA ASP A 246 -8.27 -2.85 -20.15
C ASP A 246 -7.51 -2.77 -18.82
N ALA A 247 -7.63 -1.64 -18.14
CA ALA A 247 -6.99 -1.41 -16.85
C ALA A 247 -7.40 -2.43 -15.76
N LEU A 248 -8.56 -3.11 -15.90
CA LEU A 248 -8.99 -4.17 -14.98
C LEU A 248 -8.20 -5.47 -15.15
N SER A 249 -7.52 -5.64 -16.28
CA SER A 249 -6.70 -6.82 -16.58
C SER A 249 -5.29 -6.76 -15.94
N THR A 250 -5.02 -5.76 -15.10
CA THR A 250 -3.73 -5.64 -14.39
C THR A 250 -3.66 -6.62 -13.22
N PRO A 251 -2.72 -7.58 -13.20
CA PRO A 251 -2.54 -8.49 -12.07
C PRO A 251 -2.08 -7.75 -10.82
N LEU A 252 -2.64 -8.12 -9.66
CA LEU A 252 -2.31 -7.52 -8.36
C LEU A 252 -1.21 -8.30 -7.63
N VAL A 253 -1.14 -9.61 -7.85
CA VAL A 253 -0.14 -10.50 -7.27
C VAL A 253 0.74 -11.08 -8.38
N TRP A 254 2.05 -11.08 -8.16
CA TRP A 254 3.02 -11.53 -9.16
C TRP A 254 3.99 -12.54 -8.55
N ARG A 255 4.11 -13.69 -9.22
CA ARG A 255 5.07 -14.76 -8.92
C ARG A 255 5.96 -15.00 -10.13
N PHE A 256 7.26 -15.11 -9.89
CA PHE A 256 8.24 -15.38 -10.95
C PHE A 256 8.89 -16.72 -10.69
N VAL A 257 8.79 -17.61 -11.68
CA VAL A 257 9.19 -19.02 -11.58
C VAL A 257 10.15 -19.36 -12.71
N ALA A 258 10.94 -20.43 -12.53
CA ALA A 258 11.76 -20.97 -13.61
C ALA A 258 10.87 -21.64 -14.67
N ASP A 259 9.93 -22.47 -14.21
CA ASP A 259 8.99 -23.22 -15.02
C ASP A 259 7.56 -22.96 -14.56
N LEU A 260 6.60 -22.91 -15.49
CA LEU A 260 5.19 -22.73 -15.14
C LEU A 260 4.67 -23.95 -14.36
N PRO A 261 3.92 -23.74 -13.26
CA PRO A 261 3.23 -24.83 -12.60
C PRO A 261 2.08 -25.35 -13.49
N ASP A 262 1.64 -26.59 -13.23
CA ASP A 262 0.41 -27.10 -13.81
C ASP A 262 -0.76 -26.16 -13.51
N ALA A 263 -1.75 -26.12 -14.42
CA ALA A 263 -2.91 -25.23 -14.31
C ALA A 263 -3.63 -25.31 -12.95
N GLN A 264 -3.68 -26.50 -12.34
CA GLN A 264 -4.30 -26.71 -11.03
C GLN A 264 -3.54 -26.07 -9.86
N HIS A 265 -2.24 -25.81 -10.00
CA HIS A 265 -1.37 -25.28 -8.94
C HIS A 265 -1.09 -23.77 -9.07
N VAL A 266 -1.63 -23.11 -10.10
CA VAL A 266 -1.42 -21.66 -10.34
C VAL A 266 -1.93 -20.84 -9.15
N ASP A 267 -3.17 -21.09 -8.73
CA ASP A 267 -3.78 -20.37 -7.61
C ASP A 267 -3.03 -20.60 -6.28
N ASP A 268 -2.61 -21.83 -6.02
CA ASP A 268 -1.86 -22.15 -4.80
C ASP A 268 -0.50 -21.45 -4.78
N THR A 269 0.18 -21.39 -5.93
CA THR A 269 1.42 -20.61 -6.12
C THR A 269 1.19 -19.13 -5.82
N LEU A 270 0.09 -18.56 -6.28
CA LEU A 270 -0.27 -17.15 -6.05
C LEU A 270 -0.66 -16.85 -4.59
N ARG A 271 -1.28 -17.81 -3.90
CA ARG A 271 -1.65 -17.69 -2.48
C ARG A 271 -0.44 -17.82 -1.56
N ALA A 272 0.54 -18.63 -1.94
CA ALA A 272 1.76 -18.85 -1.18
C ALA A 272 2.56 -17.56 -0.99
N GLY A 273 3.24 -17.45 0.17
CA GLY A 273 4.23 -16.39 0.41
C GLY A 273 5.43 -16.51 -0.52
N LEU A 274 6.21 -15.42 -0.66
CA LEU A 274 7.49 -15.50 -1.37
C LEU A 274 8.41 -16.49 -0.63
N PRO A 275 9.23 -17.29 -1.34
CA PRO A 275 10.11 -18.26 -0.72
C PRO A 275 11.19 -17.51 0.08
N THR A 276 11.59 -18.04 1.22
CA THR A 276 12.66 -17.46 2.06
C THR A 276 13.92 -18.33 2.08
N GLU A 277 13.83 -19.52 1.49
CA GLU A 277 14.89 -20.53 1.48
C GLU A 277 15.17 -21.01 0.04
N PRO A 278 16.41 -21.46 -0.24
CA PRO A 278 16.73 -22.13 -1.48
C PRO A 278 16.06 -23.51 -1.54
N VAL A 279 15.77 -23.97 -2.75
CA VAL A 279 15.22 -25.31 -3.00
C VAL A 279 16.36 -26.30 -3.11
N VAL A 280 16.28 -27.43 -2.42
CA VAL A 280 17.26 -28.53 -2.55
C VAL A 280 16.89 -29.37 -3.78
N LEU A 281 17.81 -29.44 -4.76
CA LEU A 281 17.66 -30.25 -5.97
C LEU A 281 18.19 -31.68 -5.78
N GLY A 282 19.21 -31.82 -4.94
CA GLY A 282 19.87 -33.08 -4.67
C GLY A 282 20.97 -32.91 -3.63
N GLU A 283 21.46 -34.03 -3.12
CA GLU A 283 22.61 -34.03 -2.23
C GLU A 283 23.42 -35.31 -2.41
N HIS A 284 24.71 -35.19 -2.13
CA HIS A 284 25.64 -36.31 -2.07
C HIS A 284 26.53 -36.18 -0.84
N ARG A 285 26.83 -37.31 -0.21
CA ARG A 285 27.67 -37.39 0.97
C ARG A 285 28.91 -38.20 0.65
N ASP A 286 30.06 -37.67 1.04
CA ASP A 286 31.35 -38.36 0.99
C ASP A 286 31.94 -38.48 2.41
N ASP A 287 33.14 -39.04 2.51
CA ASP A 287 33.86 -39.18 3.78
C ASP A 287 34.28 -37.82 4.39
N GLU A 288 34.30 -36.75 3.59
CA GLU A 288 34.80 -35.43 3.98
C GLU A 288 33.68 -34.45 4.34
N GLY A 289 32.42 -34.72 3.96
CA GLY A 289 31.28 -33.85 4.23
C GLY A 289 30.03 -34.14 3.41
N VAL A 290 29.20 -33.11 3.22
CA VAL A 290 27.99 -33.17 2.38
C VAL A 290 28.02 -32.05 1.35
N VAL A 291 27.64 -32.38 0.12
CA VAL A 291 27.43 -31.45 -0.98
C VAL A 291 25.94 -31.40 -1.28
N ILE A 292 25.38 -30.20 -1.33
CA ILE A 292 23.96 -29.96 -1.57
C ILE A 292 23.82 -29.12 -2.84
N ASP A 293 23.13 -29.64 -3.83
CA ASP A 293 22.75 -28.90 -5.03
C ASP A 293 21.50 -28.07 -4.71
N LEU A 294 21.62 -26.75 -4.84
CA LEU A 294 20.56 -25.81 -4.51
C LEU A 294 20.07 -25.10 -5.78
N GLU A 295 18.81 -24.68 -5.76
CA GLU A 295 18.26 -23.67 -6.68
C GLU A 295 17.78 -22.47 -5.86
N LEU A 296 18.16 -21.27 -6.31
CA LEU A 296 17.66 -20.03 -5.75
C LEU A 296 16.39 -19.62 -6.51
N PRO A 297 15.19 -19.66 -5.87
CA PRO A 297 13.97 -19.21 -6.53
C PRO A 297 14.10 -17.81 -7.10
N ILE A 298 13.58 -17.59 -8.31
CA ILE A 298 13.67 -16.30 -8.99
C ILE A 298 13.03 -15.16 -8.17
N ASP A 299 11.97 -15.47 -7.43
CA ASP A 299 11.25 -14.53 -6.57
C ASP A 299 11.51 -14.71 -5.06
N LEU A 300 12.67 -15.27 -4.69
CA LEU A 300 13.12 -15.35 -3.30
C LEU A 300 12.96 -13.99 -2.61
N ALA A 301 12.36 -13.98 -1.41
CA ALA A 301 11.88 -12.78 -0.73
C ALA A 301 12.96 -11.70 -0.58
N CYS A 302 14.21 -12.09 -0.31
CA CYS A 302 15.30 -11.14 -0.14
C CYS A 302 15.60 -10.32 -1.41
N PHE A 303 15.31 -10.84 -2.61
CA PHE A 303 15.54 -10.11 -3.86
C PHE A 303 14.59 -8.93 -4.05
N ALA A 304 13.45 -8.90 -3.35
CA ALA A 304 12.56 -7.74 -3.36
C ALA A 304 13.14 -6.56 -2.57
N GLU A 305 13.98 -6.83 -1.57
CA GLU A 305 14.48 -5.82 -0.62
C GLU A 305 15.98 -5.55 -0.75
N HIS A 306 16.75 -6.49 -1.31
CA HIS A 306 18.22 -6.47 -1.28
C HIS A 306 18.85 -6.84 -2.64
N PHE A 307 19.20 -5.89 -3.50
CA PHE A 307 18.75 -4.49 -3.52
C PHE A 307 17.68 -4.32 -4.60
N PRO A 308 16.76 -3.34 -4.50
CA PRO A 308 15.67 -3.20 -5.46
C PRO A 308 16.12 -3.18 -6.92
N GLU A 309 17.26 -2.53 -7.24
CA GLU A 309 17.82 -2.42 -8.59
C GLU A 309 18.92 -3.44 -8.90
N ALA A 310 19.38 -4.19 -7.90
CA ALA A 310 20.47 -5.16 -8.02
C ALA A 310 20.20 -6.35 -7.09
N PRO A 311 19.23 -7.23 -7.43
CA PRO A 311 18.81 -8.32 -6.57
C PRO A 311 19.96 -9.31 -6.34
N VAL A 312 20.32 -9.53 -5.07
CA VAL A 312 21.43 -10.38 -4.65
C VAL A 312 21.21 -10.96 -3.27
N VAL A 313 21.62 -12.22 -3.05
CA VAL A 313 21.49 -12.85 -1.74
C VAL A 313 22.45 -12.19 -0.73
N PRO A 314 21.95 -11.63 0.38
CA PRO A 314 22.78 -11.12 1.46
C PRO A 314 23.72 -12.19 2.02
N GLY A 315 24.95 -11.81 2.37
CA GLY A 315 25.92 -12.73 2.96
C GLY A 315 25.44 -13.41 4.25
N VAL A 316 24.64 -12.70 5.06
CA VAL A 316 24.02 -13.27 6.28
C VAL A 316 23.07 -14.42 5.98
N LEU A 317 22.32 -14.39 4.86
CA LEU A 317 21.45 -15.50 4.48
C LEU A 317 22.27 -16.71 4.04
N GLN A 318 23.36 -16.51 3.30
CA GLN A 318 24.24 -17.61 2.89
C GLN A 318 24.82 -18.37 4.10
N VAL A 319 25.23 -17.63 5.14
CA VAL A 319 25.72 -18.20 6.41
C VAL A 319 24.59 -18.91 7.17
N GLY A 320 23.41 -18.27 7.28
CA GLY A 320 22.25 -18.85 7.95
C GLY A 320 21.78 -20.15 7.31
N TRP A 321 21.72 -20.20 5.98
CA TRP A 321 21.41 -21.42 5.24
C TRP A 321 22.48 -22.50 5.44
N ALA A 322 23.76 -22.14 5.44
CA ALA A 322 24.84 -23.10 5.70
C ALA A 322 24.73 -23.73 7.10
N LEU A 323 24.43 -22.94 8.13
CA LEU A 323 24.20 -23.43 9.49
C LEU A 323 22.95 -24.32 9.58
N SER A 324 21.84 -23.89 8.96
CA SER A 324 20.59 -24.66 8.93
C SER A 324 20.81 -26.01 8.24
N PHE A 325 21.36 -26.02 7.03
CA PHE A 325 21.61 -27.25 6.28
C PHE A 325 22.61 -28.18 6.97
N ALA A 326 23.65 -27.62 7.61
CA ALA A 326 24.59 -28.40 8.39
C ALA A 326 23.92 -29.03 9.61
N SER A 327 23.04 -28.30 10.31
CA SER A 327 22.33 -28.82 11.46
C SER A 327 21.50 -30.06 11.11
N LEU A 328 20.77 -30.00 10.00
CA LEU A 328 19.94 -31.12 9.54
C LEU A 328 20.74 -32.37 9.11
N ARG A 329 22.00 -32.23 8.71
CA ARG A 329 22.77 -33.32 8.02
C ARG A 329 24.00 -33.80 8.77
N LEU A 330 24.62 -32.92 9.55
CA LEU A 330 25.90 -33.11 10.23
C LEU A 330 25.78 -33.01 11.76
N ASP A 331 24.55 -32.87 12.28
CA ASP A 331 24.25 -32.77 13.71
C ASP A 331 25.00 -31.61 14.38
N THR A 332 25.01 -30.46 13.71
CA THR A 332 25.62 -29.21 14.22
C THR A 332 24.57 -28.30 14.86
N PRO A 333 24.96 -27.39 15.76
CA PRO A 333 24.12 -26.26 16.14
C PRO A 333 23.75 -25.39 14.93
N THR A 334 22.64 -24.66 15.03
CA THR A 334 22.22 -23.65 14.05
C THR A 334 22.85 -22.28 14.30
N THR A 335 23.76 -22.17 15.28
CA THR A 335 24.43 -20.94 15.70
C THR A 335 25.95 -21.10 15.71
N CYS A 336 26.65 -19.98 15.57
CA CYS A 336 28.11 -19.93 15.67
C CYS A 336 28.56 -18.73 16.52
N ARG A 337 29.67 -18.88 17.24
CA ARG A 337 30.29 -17.82 18.06
C ARG A 337 31.24 -16.91 17.29
N GLY A 338 31.67 -17.34 16.11
CA GLY A 338 32.63 -16.61 15.31
C GLY A 338 32.73 -17.14 13.90
N MET A 339 33.23 -16.29 13.01
CA MET A 339 33.46 -16.61 11.61
C MET A 339 34.89 -16.24 11.26
N ASP A 340 35.63 -17.17 10.67
CA ASP A 340 37.01 -16.97 10.26
C ASP A 340 37.12 -17.13 8.74
N ALA A 341 37.98 -16.31 8.12
CA ALA A 341 38.24 -16.32 6.68
C ALA A 341 36.98 -16.24 5.78
N LEU A 342 35.95 -15.50 6.22
CA LEU A 342 34.74 -15.26 5.41
C LEU A 342 35.10 -14.46 4.16
N LYS A 343 34.79 -15.03 2.99
CA LYS A 343 35.04 -14.43 1.68
C LYS A 343 33.79 -14.53 0.81
N PHE A 344 33.39 -13.41 0.20
CA PHE A 344 32.39 -13.35 -0.87
C PHE A 344 33.09 -12.92 -2.16
N GLN A 345 33.29 -13.86 -3.07
CA GLN A 345 34.03 -13.65 -4.32
C GLN A 345 33.08 -13.40 -5.51
N ARG A 346 31.87 -13.98 -5.47
CA ARG A 346 30.84 -13.80 -6.49
C ARG A 346 29.48 -13.59 -5.84
N LEU A 347 28.58 -12.96 -6.58
CA LEU A 347 27.21 -12.69 -6.15
C LEU A 347 26.31 -13.86 -6.52
N LEU A 348 25.43 -14.25 -5.60
CA LEU A 348 24.32 -15.19 -5.85
C LEU A 348 23.07 -14.40 -6.26
N ARG A 349 22.51 -14.74 -7.41
CA ARG A 349 21.45 -13.99 -8.11
C ARG A 349 20.18 -14.85 -8.29
N PRO A 350 19.04 -14.21 -8.62
CA PRO A 350 17.79 -14.93 -8.93
C PRO A 350 17.97 -16.05 -9.96
N GLY A 351 17.55 -17.26 -9.61
CA GLY A 351 17.62 -18.43 -10.49
C GLY A 351 18.98 -19.13 -10.55
N ASP A 352 19.99 -18.67 -9.80
CA ASP A 352 21.28 -19.37 -9.72
C ASP A 352 21.10 -20.75 -9.08
N ARG A 353 21.97 -21.70 -9.47
CA ARG A 353 21.98 -23.08 -8.95
C ARG A 353 23.31 -23.44 -8.29
N PRO A 354 23.59 -22.94 -7.07
CA PRO A 354 24.88 -23.16 -6.42
C PRO A 354 24.97 -24.54 -5.75
N GLN A 355 26.20 -25.02 -5.64
CA GLN A 355 26.54 -26.17 -4.80
C GLN A 355 27.03 -25.68 -3.44
N LEU A 356 26.45 -26.18 -2.36
CA LEU A 356 26.87 -25.91 -0.99
C LEU A 356 27.62 -27.12 -0.44
N LEU A 357 28.93 -26.96 -0.22
CA LEU A 357 29.76 -27.92 0.49
C LEU A 357 29.76 -27.59 1.99
N LEU A 358 29.55 -28.60 2.83
CA LEU A 358 29.59 -28.51 4.28
C LEU A 358 30.50 -29.59 4.85
N ARG A 359 31.45 -29.21 5.72
CA ARG A 359 32.36 -30.13 6.40
C ARG A 359 32.43 -29.80 7.88
N HIS A 360 32.15 -30.77 8.74
CA HIS A 360 32.17 -30.59 10.19
C HIS A 360 33.37 -31.30 10.82
N ASP A 361 34.28 -30.50 11.37
CA ASP A 361 35.38 -30.96 12.22
C ASP A 361 34.89 -30.96 13.68
N LYS A 362 34.49 -32.14 14.17
CA LYS A 362 33.95 -32.32 15.53
C LYS A 362 34.99 -32.05 16.61
N GLU A 363 36.25 -32.41 16.37
CA GLU A 363 37.33 -32.23 17.34
C GLU A 363 37.62 -30.76 17.60
N ARG A 364 37.56 -29.94 16.54
CA ARG A 364 37.79 -28.49 16.63
C ARG A 364 36.51 -27.66 16.80
N GLY A 365 35.33 -28.29 16.80
CA GLY A 365 34.04 -27.59 16.85
C GLY A 365 33.86 -26.60 15.69
N ARG A 366 34.28 -26.99 14.48
CA ARG A 366 34.38 -26.08 13.33
C ARG A 366 33.59 -26.60 12.14
N LEU A 367 32.73 -25.76 11.58
CA LEU A 367 32.02 -26.03 10.34
C LEU A 367 32.64 -25.21 9.21
N GLN A 368 33.13 -25.88 8.17
CA GLN A 368 33.47 -25.22 6.91
C GLN A 368 32.25 -25.22 5.99
N PHE A 369 31.96 -24.07 5.39
CA PHE A 369 31.05 -24.00 4.24
C PHE A 369 31.74 -23.41 3.02
N ALA A 370 31.36 -23.88 1.84
CA ALA A 370 31.75 -23.26 0.58
C ALA A 370 30.61 -23.37 -0.45
N TYR A 371 30.16 -22.23 -0.95
CA TYR A 371 29.30 -22.15 -2.13
C TYR A 371 30.15 -22.11 -3.39
N ARG A 372 29.77 -22.91 -4.39
CA ARG A 372 30.38 -22.93 -5.73
C ARG A 372 29.31 -22.82 -6.81
N MET A 373 29.66 -22.22 -7.93
CA MET A 373 28.81 -22.13 -9.12
C MET A 373 29.63 -22.60 -10.32
N ASN A 374 29.22 -23.69 -10.96
CA ASN A 374 29.93 -24.31 -12.08
C ASN A 374 31.42 -24.55 -11.79
N GLY A 375 31.73 -25.08 -10.59
CA GLY A 375 33.10 -25.34 -10.13
C GLY A 375 33.85 -24.14 -9.55
N GLU A 376 33.42 -22.92 -9.85
CA GLU A 376 34.08 -21.68 -9.39
C GLU A 376 33.61 -21.27 -7.98
N PRO A 377 34.51 -20.73 -7.13
CA PRO A 377 34.15 -20.33 -5.78
C PRO A 377 33.26 -19.08 -5.77
N VAL A 378 32.19 -19.13 -4.97
CA VAL A 378 31.27 -18.00 -4.75
C VAL A 378 31.50 -17.37 -3.39
N SER A 379 31.36 -18.16 -2.34
CA SER A 379 31.61 -17.72 -0.97
C SER A 379 32.08 -18.89 -0.12
N SER A 380 32.82 -18.60 0.93
CA SER A 380 33.30 -19.63 1.84
C SER A 380 33.68 -19.03 3.18
N ALA A 381 33.54 -19.81 4.25
CA ALA A 381 34.09 -19.46 5.55
C ALA A 381 34.29 -20.70 6.42
N TYR A 382 34.92 -20.48 7.56
CA TYR A 382 34.87 -21.39 8.68
C TYR A 382 34.06 -20.77 9.82
N LEU A 383 33.11 -21.52 10.34
CA LEU A 383 32.23 -21.13 11.44
C LEU A 383 32.68 -21.87 12.70
N ARG A 384 32.93 -21.11 13.77
CA ARG A 384 33.20 -21.66 15.10
C ARG A 384 31.87 -21.94 15.78
N LEU A 385 31.52 -23.22 15.92
CA LEU A 385 30.23 -23.64 16.45
C LEU A 385 30.18 -23.42 17.97
N ASP A 386 28.98 -23.20 18.50
CA ASP A 386 28.75 -23.34 19.93
C ASP A 386 29.06 -24.79 20.34
N GLY A 387 29.83 -24.99 21.41
CA GLY A 387 30.01 -26.33 21.96
C GLY A 387 28.63 -26.90 22.32
N ALA A 388 28.34 -28.13 21.88
CA ALA A 388 27.12 -28.82 22.26
C ALA A 388 27.02 -28.82 23.78
N HIS A 389 26.08 -28.05 24.35
CA HIS A 389 25.70 -28.26 25.73
C HIS A 389 25.04 -29.64 25.78
N VAL A 390 25.79 -30.62 26.27
CA VAL A 390 25.29 -31.91 26.73
C VAL A 390 24.22 -31.68 27.80
#